data_AF-A0A5M4FEK8-F1
#
_entry.id   AF-A0A5M4FEK8-F1
#
_cell.length_a   1.000
_cell.length_b   1.000
_cell.length_c   1.000
_cell.angle_alpha   90.00
_cell.angle_beta   90.00
_cell.angle_gamma   90.00
#
_symmetry.space_group_name_H-M   'P 1'
#
loop_
_entity.id
_entity.type
_entity.pdbx_description
1 polymer ?
#
loop_
_entity_poly.entity_id
_entity_poly.type
_entity_poly.pdbx_seq_one_letter_code
_entity_poly.pdbx_strand_id
1 'polypeptide(L)'
;MTEYEHDTRGLEERVFDALSEMLDTTGAELAPVVAPGAAVPSQSEIEARQAEIAEDRKTVRAHWSAAGVRPDGHPPACVVCGQGQPCETIRALARKYDVA
;
A
#
# COMPACT_ATOMS: atom_id res chain seq x y z
N MET A 1 23.85 7.58 -16.98
CA MET A 1 22.49 7.34 -17.50
C MET A 1 21.86 6.42 -16.48
N THR A 2 21.06 6.97 -15.58
CA THR A 2 20.39 6.20 -14.53
C THR A 2 19.31 5.33 -15.19
N GLU A 3 19.46 4.02 -15.04
CA GLU A 3 18.48 3.02 -15.46
C GLU A 3 17.16 3.33 -14.75
N TYR A 4 16.18 3.84 -15.50
CA TYR A 4 14.79 3.80 -15.09
C TYR A 4 14.36 2.34 -15.23
N GLU A 5 14.57 1.54 -14.17
CA GLU A 5 13.90 0.27 -14.03
C GLU A 5 12.40 0.57 -14.04
N HIS A 6 11.76 0.36 -15.19
CA HIS A 6 10.31 0.34 -15.29
C HIS A 6 9.86 -0.84 -14.45
N ASP A 7 9.45 -0.56 -13.22
CA ASP A 7 8.84 -1.53 -12.34
C ASP A 7 7.66 -2.17 -13.08
N THR A 8 7.86 -3.41 -13.56
CA THR A 8 6.87 -4.11 -14.39
C THR A 8 5.75 -4.73 -13.56
N ARG A 9 5.75 -4.51 -12.24
CA ARG A 9 4.77 -5.07 -11.31
C ARG A 9 3.43 -4.37 -11.46
N GLY A 10 2.36 -5.11 -11.17
CA GLY A 10 1.02 -4.54 -11.13
C GLY A 10 0.92 -3.44 -10.08
N LEU A 11 0.05 -2.46 -10.30
CA LEU A 11 -0.16 -1.36 -9.36
C LEU A 11 -0.57 -1.90 -7.97
N GLU A 12 -1.35 -2.98 -7.93
CA GLU A 12 -1.75 -3.71 -6.74
C GLU A 12 -0.54 -4.18 -5.91
N GLU A 13 0.45 -4.79 -6.58
CA GLU A 13 1.65 -5.32 -5.93
C GLU A 13 2.50 -4.18 -5.36
N ARG A 14 2.69 -3.11 -6.13
CA ARG A 14 3.43 -1.92 -5.69
C ARG A 14 2.75 -1.23 -4.50
N VAL A 15 1.43 -1.10 -4.51
CA VAL A 15 0.66 -0.56 -3.39
C VAL A 15 0.72 -1.49 -2.18
N PHE A 16 0.63 -2.81 -2.37
CA PHE A 16 0.72 -3.78 -1.28
C PHE A 16 2.09 -3.74 -0.59
N ASP A 17 3.17 -3.68 -1.36
CA ASP A 17 4.53 -3.59 -0.85
C ASP A 17 4.76 -2.27 -0.13
N ALA A 18 4.33 -1.13 -0.69
CA ALA A 18 4.44 0.17 -0.03
C ALA A 18 3.69 0.19 1.32
N LEU A 19 2.49 -0.39 1.39
CA LEU A 19 1.74 -0.53 2.64
C LEU A 19 2.42 -1.46 3.65
N SER A 20 3.09 -2.51 3.17
CA SER A 20 3.83 -3.43 4.04
C SER A 20 5.09 -2.77 4.58
N GLU A 21 5.85 -2.07 3.73
CA GLU A 21 7.00 -1.26 4.13
C GLU A 21 6.58 -0.20 5.14
N MET A 22 5.50 0.55 4.88
CA MET A 22 4.97 1.53 5.83
C MET A 22 4.56 0.90 7.16
N LEU A 23 4.04 -0.33 7.21
CA LEU A 23 3.73 -0.98 8.49
C LEU A 23 4.99 -1.36 9.27
N ASP A 24 6.01 -1.87 8.58
CA ASP A 24 7.30 -2.19 9.16
C ASP A 24 8.03 -0.91 9.63
N THR A 25 8.00 0.16 8.85
CA THR A 25 8.67 1.43 9.16
C THR A 25 7.86 2.30 10.12
N THR A 26 6.54 2.25 10.16
CA THR A 26 5.77 2.96 11.20
C THR A 26 6.13 2.42 12.60
N GLY A 27 6.71 1.21 12.72
CA GLY A 27 7.33 0.74 13.96
C GLY A 27 8.74 1.29 14.26
N ALA A 28 9.49 1.74 13.24
CA ALA A 28 10.92 2.07 13.33
C ALA A 28 11.29 3.55 13.02
N GLU A 29 10.56 4.22 12.13
CA GLU A 29 10.79 5.58 11.60
C GLU A 29 9.82 6.62 12.18
N LEU A 30 9.01 6.25 13.15
CA LEU A 30 8.44 7.21 14.10
C LEU A 30 9.44 7.63 15.18
N ALA A 31 10.73 7.27 15.04
CA ALA A 31 11.82 8.12 15.49
C ALA A 31 11.74 9.38 14.63
N PRO A 32 11.14 10.45 15.16
CA PRO A 32 10.47 11.40 14.31
C PRO A 32 11.48 12.11 13.45
N VAL A 33 11.25 12.12 12.14
CA VAL A 33 11.66 13.24 11.30
C VAL A 33 10.74 14.41 11.69
N VAL A 34 10.83 14.86 12.96
CA VAL A 34 10.24 16.13 13.37
C VAL A 34 11.04 17.16 12.59
N ALA A 35 10.45 17.70 11.54
CA ALA A 35 10.82 19.06 11.16
C ALA A 35 10.77 19.88 12.48
N PRO A 36 11.79 20.68 12.81
CA PRO A 36 11.79 21.44 14.06
C PRO A 36 10.50 22.27 14.16
N GLY A 37 9.62 21.91 15.11
CA GLY A 37 8.31 22.52 15.30
C GLY A 37 7.08 21.67 14.95
N ALA A 38 7.23 20.46 14.39
CA ALA A 38 6.10 19.54 14.22
C ALA A 38 5.73 18.85 15.54
N ALA A 39 4.44 18.66 15.81
CA ALA A 39 3.99 17.91 16.97
C ALA A 39 4.41 16.44 16.80
N VAL A 40 5.04 15.87 17.83
CA VAL A 40 5.29 14.42 17.88
C VAL A 40 3.93 13.73 17.97
N PRO A 41 3.59 12.80 17.06
CA PRO A 41 2.32 12.10 17.13
C PRO A 41 2.26 11.27 18.42
N SER A 42 1.10 11.31 19.08
CA SER A 42 0.83 10.48 20.25
C SER A 42 0.78 9.00 19.86
N GLN A 43 1.03 8.11 20.83
CA GLN A 43 0.96 6.67 20.62
C GLN A 43 -0.38 6.23 20.00
N SER A 44 -1.49 6.83 20.41
CA SER A 44 -2.80 6.53 19.84
C SER A 44 -2.96 6.98 18.38
N GLU A 45 -2.33 8.08 17.98
CA GLU A 45 -2.31 8.52 16.57
C GLU A 45 -1.48 7.57 15.71
N ILE A 46 -0.38 7.06 16.26
CA ILE A 46 0.48 6.06 15.64
C ILE A 46 -0.28 4.74 15.44
N GLU A 47 -0.92 4.24 16.49
CA GLU A 47 -1.74 3.03 16.44
C GLU A 47 -2.91 3.16 15.46
N ALA A 48 -3.58 4.31 15.46
CA ALA A 48 -4.66 4.59 14.51
C ALA A 48 -4.16 4.58 13.06
N ARG A 49 -2.98 5.16 12.80
CA ARG A 49 -2.37 5.16 11.47
C ARG A 49 -1.93 3.76 11.05
N GLN A 50 -1.34 2.98 11.95
CA GLN A 50 -1.01 1.58 11.68
C GLN A 50 -2.25 0.75 11.38
N ALA A 51 -3.34 0.95 12.13
CA ALA A 51 -4.61 0.28 11.88
C ALA A 51 -5.18 0.63 10.51
N GLU A 52 -5.14 1.90 10.12
CA GLU A 52 -5.58 2.35 8.78
C GLU A 52 -4.77 1.69 7.67
N ILE A 53 -3.43 1.74 7.75
CA ILE A 53 -2.54 1.14 6.74
C ILE A 53 -2.74 -0.38 6.68
N ALA A 54 -2.96 -1.03 7.83
CA ALA A 54 -3.23 -2.47 7.89
C ALA A 54 -4.57 -2.84 7.22
N GLU A 55 -5.62 -2.05 7.42
CA GLU A 55 -6.91 -2.24 6.74
C GLU A 55 -6.83 -1.98 5.24
N ASP A 56 -6.10 -0.93 4.82
CA ASP A 56 -5.85 -0.65 3.41
C ASP A 56 -5.06 -1.79 2.75
N ARG A 57 -4.06 -2.36 3.45
CA ARG A 57 -3.32 -3.52 2.95
C ARG A 57 -4.20 -4.76 2.79
N LYS A 58 -5.11 -4.99 3.74
CA LYS A 58 -6.12 -6.07 3.61
C LYS A 58 -7.04 -5.82 2.42
N THR A 59 -7.44 -4.57 2.19
CA THR A 59 -8.25 -4.18 1.02
C THR A 59 -7.54 -4.52 -0.28
N VAL A 60 -6.26 -4.15 -0.42
CA VAL A 60 -5.45 -4.50 -1.60
C VAL A 60 -5.38 -6.02 -1.77
N ARG A 61 -5.07 -6.75 -0.70
CA ARG A 61 -5.01 -8.22 -0.73
C ARG A 61 -6.34 -8.83 -1.17
N ALA A 62 -7.46 -8.36 -0.64
CA ALA A 62 -8.79 -8.85 -0.99
C ALA A 62 -9.12 -8.57 -2.47
N HIS A 63 -8.76 -7.39 -2.97
CA HIS A 63 -8.97 -7.01 -4.37
C HIS A 63 -8.05 -7.75 -5.34
N TRP A 64 -6.84 -8.10 -4.90
CA TRP A 64 -5.82 -8.79 -5.69
C TRP A 64 -6.00 -10.31 -5.71
N SER A 65 -6.37 -10.96 -4.59
CA SER A 65 -6.56 -12.42 -4.54
C SER A 65 -7.38 -12.90 -3.33
N ALA A 66 -8.35 -13.80 -3.58
CA ALA A 66 -9.02 -14.57 -2.53
C ALA A 66 -8.18 -15.74 -1.98
N ALA A 67 -7.07 -16.11 -2.63
CA ALA A 67 -6.36 -17.39 -2.39
C ALA A 67 -4.84 -17.28 -2.20
N GLY A 68 -4.29 -16.08 -2.08
CA GLY A 68 -2.83 -15.87 -2.04
C GLY A 68 -2.25 -15.61 -3.42
N VAL A 69 -1.08 -14.98 -3.41
CA VAL A 69 -0.30 -14.53 -4.57
C VAL A 69 -0.14 -15.69 -5.54
N ARG A 70 -0.81 -15.63 -6.69
CA ARG A 70 -0.61 -16.64 -7.74
C ARG A 70 0.64 -16.27 -8.54
N PRO A 71 1.53 -17.23 -8.81
CA PRO A 71 2.80 -16.97 -9.48
C PRO A 71 2.69 -16.60 -10.97
N ASP A 72 1.54 -16.82 -11.64
CA ASP A 72 1.51 -16.85 -13.12
C ASP A 72 0.35 -16.07 -13.79
N GLY A 73 -0.37 -15.21 -13.07
CA GLY A 73 -1.36 -14.36 -13.75
C GLY A 73 -2.32 -13.65 -12.83
N HIS A 74 -2.28 -12.31 -12.91
CA HIS A 74 -3.32 -11.47 -12.36
C HIS A 74 -4.67 -11.84 -13.01
N PRO A 75 -5.74 -12.06 -12.23
CA PRO A 75 -7.06 -12.17 -12.82
C PRO A 75 -7.35 -10.87 -13.60
N PRO A 76 -7.98 -10.94 -14.79
CA PRO A 76 -8.23 -9.74 -15.60
C PRO A 76 -9.19 -8.75 -14.91
N ALA A 77 -9.90 -9.20 -13.87
CA ALA A 77 -10.79 -8.39 -13.07
C ALA A 77 -10.60 -8.63 -11.56
N CYS A 78 -10.90 -7.61 -10.77
CA CYS A 78 -10.94 -7.64 -9.31
C CYS A 78 -11.99 -8.63 -8.81
N VAL A 79 -11.60 -9.48 -7.87
CA VAL A 79 -12.48 -10.52 -7.30
C VAL A 79 -13.58 -9.95 -6.39
N VAL A 80 -13.39 -8.73 -5.89
CA VAL A 80 -14.35 -8.05 -4.99
C VAL A 80 -15.38 -7.25 -5.79
N CYS A 81 -14.92 -6.44 -6.76
CA CYS A 81 -15.79 -5.51 -7.48
C CYS A 81 -16.02 -5.86 -8.97
N GLY A 82 -15.36 -6.88 -9.52
CA GLY A 82 -15.51 -7.30 -10.92
C GLY A 82 -14.93 -6.33 -11.96
N GLN A 83 -14.31 -5.23 -11.54
CA GLN A 83 -13.71 -4.24 -12.45
C GLN A 83 -12.38 -4.75 -13.02
N GLY A 84 -12.00 -4.30 -14.21
CA GLY A 84 -10.68 -4.57 -14.78
C GLY A 84 -9.55 -4.10 -13.85
N GLN A 85 -8.45 -4.85 -13.82
CA GLN A 85 -7.28 -4.50 -13.01
C GLN A 85 -6.39 -3.46 -13.72
N PRO A 86 -5.88 -2.42 -13.01
CA PRO A 86 -6.19 -2.10 -11.61
C PRO A 86 -7.55 -1.40 -11.46
N CYS A 87 -8.35 -1.89 -10.51
CA CYS A 87 -9.66 -1.32 -10.19
C CYS A 87 -9.56 0.06 -9.49
N GLU A 88 -10.67 0.81 -9.45
CA GLU A 88 -10.68 2.18 -8.92
C GLU A 88 -10.22 2.27 -7.46
N THR A 89 -10.54 1.27 -6.63
CA THR A 89 -10.10 1.18 -5.24
C THR A 89 -8.58 1.15 -5.14
N ILE A 90 -7.91 0.34 -5.95
CA ILE A 90 -6.44 0.24 -5.97
C ILE A 90 -5.84 1.56 -6.45
N ARG A 91 -6.44 2.20 -7.47
CA ARG A 91 -5.99 3.53 -7.95
C ARG A 91 -6.16 4.61 -6.88
N ALA A 92 -7.22 4.53 -6.07
CA ALA A 92 -7.45 5.45 -4.97
C ALA A 92 -6.41 5.26 -3.85
N LEU A 93 -6.07 4.01 -3.52
CA LEU A 93 -5.01 3.69 -2.55
C LEU A 93 -3.63 4.11 -3.07
N ALA A 94 -3.34 3.87 -4.35
CA ALA A 94 -2.12 4.35 -4.99
C ALA A 94 -1.96 5.86 -4.85
N ARG A 95 -3.01 6.65 -5.11
CA ARG A 95 -3.00 8.10 -4.90
C ARG A 95 -2.88 8.50 -3.43
N LYS A 96 -3.55 7.78 -2.51
CA LYS A 96 -3.51 8.05 -1.06
C LYS A 96 -2.09 7.93 -0.50
N TYR A 97 -1.30 7.01 -1.05
CA TYR A 97 0.04 6.67 -0.59
C TYR A 97 1.16 7.09 -1.55
N ASP A 98 0.84 7.91 -2.56
CA ASP A 98 1.79 8.42 -3.57
C ASP A 98 2.57 7.31 -4.30
N VAL A 99 1.91 6.19 -4.59
CA VAL A 99 2.47 5.06 -5.34
C VAL A 99 2.15 5.25 -6.82
N ALA A 100 3.16 5.62 -7.61
CA ALA A 100 3.11 5.65 -9.08
C ALA A 100 3.31 4.26 -9.68
#